data_AF-A0A1S3ID38-F1
#
_entry.id   AF-A0A1S3ID38-F1
#
_cell.length_a   1.000
_cell.length_b   1.000
_cell.length_c   1.000
_cell.angle_alpha   90.00
_cell.angle_beta   90.00
_cell.angle_gamma   90.00
#
_symmetry.space_group_name_H-M   'P 1'
#
loop_
_entity.id
_entity.type
_entity.pdbx_description
1 polymer ?
#
loop_
_entity_poly.entity_id
_entity_poly.type
_entity_poly.pdbx_seq_one_letter_code
_entity_poly.pdbx_strand_id
1 'polypeptide(L)'
;MSGGIFHILTITKIAITILATLTVSSGATLIDGGILGQVLREMANDALGVEEMQAEYDKVSYREDSIDGPGNIRELANSLRTKFQGPISALTKIKDAIEDDYSSFSSVRSMTQCCQVVEATYDKRFSQEVNFDKACVTVAGQSSVNKKFPTARVVEVMKENIRINPNLKWQYFGGEDGILLNYPAVKPTGVPDCDSYDPRFR
;
A
#
# COMPACT_ATOMS: atom_id res chain seq x y z
N MET A 1 2.72 -31.99 109.35
CA MET A 1 3.34 -31.00 108.44
C MET A 1 2.72 -31.20 107.05
N SER A 2 1.65 -30.44 106.75
CA SER A 2 1.04 -30.23 105.41
C SER A 2 2.04 -29.56 104.47
N GLY A 3 2.00 -29.57 103.13
CA GLY A 3 1.07 -29.89 102.03
C GLY A 3 1.64 -29.09 100.83
N GLY A 4 1.73 -29.53 99.58
CA GLY A 4 0.91 -30.45 98.82
C GLY A 4 0.00 -29.65 97.86
N ILE A 5 0.44 -29.48 96.60
CA ILE A 5 -0.44 -29.30 95.43
C ILE A 5 -1.30 -28.02 95.42
N PHE A 6 -0.79 -26.85 94.99
CA PHE A 6 -1.67 -25.72 94.61
C PHE A 6 -1.09 -24.63 93.67
N HIS A 7 -0.05 -24.91 92.86
CA HIS A 7 0.49 -23.90 91.90
C HIS A 7 0.52 -24.31 90.42
N ILE A 8 -0.10 -25.43 90.04
CA ILE A 8 -0.15 -25.90 88.64
C ILE A 8 -1.28 -25.25 87.82
N LEU A 9 -2.08 -24.34 88.40
CA LEU A 9 -3.28 -23.79 87.73
C LEU A 9 -3.22 -22.33 87.26
N THR A 10 -2.04 -21.69 87.23
CA THR A 10 -1.90 -20.30 86.75
C THR A 10 -1.10 -20.11 85.46
N ILE A 11 -0.56 -21.19 84.86
CA ILE A 11 0.27 -21.09 83.65
C ILE A 11 -0.54 -21.35 82.36
N THR A 12 -1.71 -21.98 82.45
CA THR A 12 -2.48 -22.45 81.27
C THR A 12 -3.44 -21.42 80.66
N LYS A 13 -3.55 -20.20 81.19
CA LYS A 13 -4.42 -19.14 80.62
C LYS A 13 -3.69 -18.11 79.76
N ILE A 14 -2.35 -18.10 79.73
CA ILE A 14 -1.58 -17.16 78.91
C ILE A 14 -1.36 -17.70 77.47
N ALA A 15 -1.50 -19.01 77.26
CA ALA A 15 -1.21 -19.65 75.98
C ALA A 15 -2.36 -19.61 74.93
N ILE A 16 -3.55 -19.09 75.26
CA ILE A 16 -4.74 -19.17 74.37
C ILE A 16 -5.15 -17.79 73.79
N THR A 17 -4.41 -16.72 74.06
CA THR A 17 -4.68 -15.38 73.49
C THR A 17 -3.57 -14.88 72.55
N ILE A 18 -2.72 -15.79 72.06
CA ILE A 18 -1.77 -15.53 70.97
C ILE A 18 -2.02 -16.57 69.86
N LEU A 19 -3.27 -16.68 69.40
CA LEU A 19 -3.60 -17.49 68.22
C LEU A 19 -4.72 -16.87 67.36
N ALA A 20 -4.99 -15.58 67.50
CA ALA A 20 -5.98 -14.91 66.65
C ALA A 20 -5.45 -13.53 66.27
N THR A 21 -4.66 -13.48 65.19
CA THR A 21 -4.56 -12.37 64.21
C THR A 21 -3.29 -12.53 63.36
N LEU A 22 -3.27 -13.55 62.49
CA LEU A 22 -2.58 -13.40 61.19
C LEU A 22 -3.69 -13.37 60.14
N THR A 23 -4.44 -12.26 60.16
CA THR A 23 -5.22 -11.87 59.00
C THR A 23 -4.23 -11.69 57.86
N VAL A 24 -4.35 -12.53 56.83
CA VAL A 24 -3.78 -12.26 55.51
C VAL A 24 -4.37 -10.93 55.07
N SER A 25 -3.64 -9.86 55.34
CA SER A 25 -3.82 -8.60 54.64
C SER A 25 -3.33 -8.89 53.23
N SER A 26 -4.26 -9.25 52.34
CA SER A 26 -4.11 -8.98 50.92
C SER A 26 -4.13 -7.47 50.73
N GLY A 27 -3.10 -6.79 51.24
CA GLY A 27 -2.78 -5.46 50.80
C GLY A 27 -2.48 -5.60 49.32
N ALA A 28 -3.26 -4.95 48.48
CA ALA A 28 -2.81 -4.62 47.15
C ALA A 28 -1.43 -3.97 47.33
N THR A 29 -0.37 -4.73 47.07
CA THR A 29 1.00 -4.25 47.16
C THR A 29 1.07 -3.13 46.14
N LEU A 30 1.10 -1.90 46.64
CA LEU A 30 1.37 -0.72 45.84
C LEU A 30 2.62 -1.06 45.04
N ILE A 31 2.51 -1.07 43.71
CA ILE A 31 3.66 -1.36 42.84
C ILE A 31 4.76 -0.39 43.24
N ASP A 32 5.85 -0.93 43.79
CA ASP A 32 7.01 -0.15 44.11
C ASP A 32 7.67 0.26 42.79
N GLY A 33 7.57 1.54 42.45
CA GLY A 33 8.10 2.07 41.20
C GLY A 33 9.62 1.92 41.08
N GLY A 34 10.34 1.84 42.20
CA GLY A 34 11.77 1.57 42.23
C GLY A 34 12.08 0.13 41.81
N ILE A 35 11.37 -0.84 42.41
CA ILE A 35 11.51 -2.27 42.10
C ILE A 35 11.10 -2.54 40.65
N LEU A 36 9.95 -2.03 40.21
CA LEU A 36 9.52 -2.18 38.82
C LEU A 36 10.51 -1.53 37.84
N GLY A 37 11.04 -0.35 38.19
CA GLY A 37 12.04 0.33 37.37
C GLY A 37 13.38 -0.42 37.28
N GLN A 38 13.75 -1.16 38.32
CA GLN A 38 14.93 -2.03 38.31
C GLN A 38 14.70 -3.26 37.41
N VAL A 39 13.58 -3.95 37.58
CA VAL A 39 13.23 -5.14 36.77
C VAL A 39 13.14 -4.78 35.28
N LEU A 40 12.54 -3.65 34.93
CA LEU A 40 12.47 -3.19 33.54
C LEU A 40 13.84 -2.87 32.95
N ARG A 41 14.79 -2.41 33.78
CA ARG A 41 16.15 -2.09 33.35
C ARG A 41 17.00 -3.34 33.16
N GLU A 42 16.91 -4.30 34.09
CA GLU A 42 17.50 -5.62 33.94
C GLU A 42 16.96 -6.32 32.69
N MET A 43 15.66 -6.20 32.41
CA MET A 43 15.08 -6.73 31.19
C MET A 43 15.59 -6.01 29.93
N ALA A 44 15.76 -4.68 29.96
CA ALA A 44 16.30 -3.94 28.82
C ALA A 44 17.78 -4.22 28.56
N ASN A 45 18.58 -4.36 29.62
CA ASN A 45 20.02 -4.53 29.50
C ASN A 45 20.40 -6.01 29.29
N ASP A 46 19.84 -6.91 30.09
CA ASP A 46 20.27 -8.32 30.16
C ASP A 46 19.44 -9.25 29.27
N ALA A 47 18.15 -8.95 29.06
CA ALA A 47 17.29 -9.79 28.21
C ALA A 47 17.18 -9.28 26.76
N LEU A 48 17.14 -7.96 26.57
CA LEU A 48 17.11 -7.34 25.23
C LEU A 48 18.51 -7.02 24.69
N GLY A 49 19.55 -7.03 25.52
CA GLY A 49 20.94 -6.83 25.08
C GLY A 49 21.20 -5.43 24.49
N VAL A 50 20.48 -4.40 24.94
CA VAL A 50 20.57 -3.05 24.36
C VAL A 50 22.00 -2.51 24.40
N GLU A 51 22.71 -2.70 25.51
CA GLU A 51 24.09 -2.26 25.66
C GLU A 51 25.06 -3.04 24.76
N GLU A 52 24.85 -4.34 24.61
CA GLU A 52 25.65 -5.21 23.74
C GLU A 52 25.48 -4.82 22.27
N MET A 53 24.23 -4.57 21.84
CA MET A 53 23.93 -4.12 20.49
C MET A 53 24.46 -2.71 20.20
N GLN A 54 24.38 -1.79 21.15
CA GLN A 54 24.98 -0.46 21.02
C GLN A 54 26.51 -0.58 20.92
N ALA A 55 27.14 -1.46 21.70
CA ALA A 55 28.57 -1.70 21.63
C ALA A 55 29.02 -2.29 20.28
N GLU A 56 28.20 -3.13 19.62
CA GLU A 56 28.46 -3.56 18.24
C GLU A 56 28.22 -2.43 17.22
N TYR A 57 27.21 -1.60 17.43
CA TYR A 57 26.94 -0.44 16.57
C TYR A 57 28.06 0.60 16.64
N ASP A 58 28.65 0.84 17.82
CA ASP A 58 29.74 1.79 18.01
C ASP A 58 31.07 1.32 17.40
N LYS A 59 31.20 0.02 17.12
CA LYS A 59 32.37 -0.56 16.43
C LYS A 59 32.33 -0.34 14.91
N VAL A 60 31.15 -0.14 14.32
CA VAL A 60 31.06 0.04 12.87
C VAL A 60 31.38 1.49 12.49
N SER A 61 32.20 1.68 11.47
CA SER A 61 32.43 3.00 10.90
C SER A 61 31.23 3.40 10.03
N TYR A 62 30.56 4.49 10.38
CA TYR A 62 29.52 5.10 9.56
C TYR A 62 29.84 6.57 9.29
N ARG A 63 29.19 7.11 8.26
CA ARG A 63 29.21 8.56 7.98
C ARG A 63 27.87 9.12 8.44
N GLU A 64 27.90 10.02 9.41
CA GLU A 64 26.72 10.82 9.73
C GLU A 64 26.52 11.88 8.66
N ASP A 65 25.50 11.69 7.84
CA ASP A 65 25.03 12.70 6.91
C ASP A 65 23.85 13.44 7.56
N SER A 66 23.94 14.77 7.67
CA SER A 66 22.81 15.58 8.11
C SER A 66 21.71 15.58 7.05
N ILE A 67 20.46 15.39 7.45
CA ILE A 67 19.32 15.48 6.54
C ILE A 67 19.05 16.95 6.21
N ASP A 68 19.33 17.37 4.97
CA ASP A 68 18.89 18.66 4.43
C ASP A 68 17.42 18.58 4.02
N GLY A 69 16.52 18.85 4.99
CA GLY A 69 15.08 18.87 4.75
C GLY A 69 14.67 19.77 3.58
N PRO A 70 15.05 21.07 3.57
CA PRO A 70 14.75 21.97 2.45
C PRO A 70 15.30 21.51 1.09
N GLY A 71 16.53 21.00 1.04
CA GLY A 71 17.12 20.45 -0.18
C GLY A 71 16.34 19.24 -0.71
N ASN A 72 16.04 18.28 0.17
CA ASN A 72 15.29 17.07 -0.16
C ASN A 72 13.88 17.39 -0.67
N ILE A 73 13.19 18.37 -0.06
CA ILE A 73 11.86 18.82 -0.53
C ILE A 73 11.95 19.40 -1.94
N ARG A 74 13.00 20.20 -2.23
CA ARG A 74 13.20 20.78 -3.56
C ARG A 74 13.50 19.70 -4.60
N GLU A 75 14.33 18.72 -4.27
CA GLU A 75 14.64 17.60 -5.14
C GLU A 75 13.42 16.73 -5.43
N LEU A 76 12.60 16.45 -4.39
CA LEU A 76 11.35 15.73 -4.54
C LEU A 76 10.37 16.48 -5.46
N ALA A 77 10.21 17.79 -5.27
CA ALA A 77 9.35 18.61 -6.11
C ALA A 77 9.81 18.60 -7.58
N ASN A 78 11.11 18.70 -7.82
CA ASN A 78 11.69 18.61 -9.16
C ASN A 78 11.50 17.22 -9.79
N SER A 79 11.66 16.17 -9.00
CA SER A 79 11.44 14.79 -9.45
C SER A 79 9.98 14.54 -9.83
N LEU A 80 9.03 15.04 -9.03
CA LEU A 80 7.60 14.96 -9.34
C LEU A 80 7.26 15.74 -10.62
N ARG A 81 7.74 16.98 -10.75
CA ARG A 81 7.55 17.78 -11.97
C ARG A 81 8.06 17.04 -13.20
N THR A 82 9.27 16.50 -13.14
CA THR A 82 9.87 15.72 -14.24
C THR A 82 9.06 14.47 -14.55
N LYS A 83 8.54 13.79 -13.52
CA LYS A 83 7.70 12.59 -13.68
C LYS A 83 6.39 12.87 -14.43
N PHE A 84 5.83 14.08 -14.32
CA PHE A 84 4.61 14.47 -15.03
C PHE A 84 4.84 14.98 -16.46
N GLN A 85 6.06 15.42 -16.81
CA GLN A 85 6.34 15.91 -18.16
C GLN A 85 6.08 14.86 -19.25
N GLY A 86 6.47 13.61 -19.01
CA GLY A 86 6.24 12.49 -19.94
C GLY A 86 4.75 12.25 -20.22
N PRO A 87 3.92 11.99 -19.19
CA PRO A 87 2.47 11.84 -19.35
C PRO A 87 1.78 13.06 -19.99
N ILE A 88 2.16 14.29 -19.63
CA ILE A 88 1.59 15.49 -20.25
C ILE A 88 1.91 15.53 -21.75
N SER A 89 3.17 15.28 -22.13
CA SER A 89 3.56 15.25 -23.55
C SER A 89 2.82 14.14 -24.31
N ALA A 90 2.69 12.96 -23.71
CA ALA A 90 1.96 11.84 -24.30
C ALA A 90 0.48 12.18 -24.53
N LEU A 91 -0.17 12.79 -23.53
CA LEU A 91 -1.57 13.23 -23.60
C LEU A 91 -1.78 14.26 -24.71
N THR A 92 -0.92 15.28 -24.80
CA THR A 92 -0.99 16.29 -25.87
C THR A 92 -0.87 15.65 -27.25
N LYS A 93 0.09 14.74 -27.45
CA LYS A 93 0.25 14.04 -28.73
C LYS A 93 -0.96 13.20 -29.12
N ILE A 94 -1.57 12.50 -28.16
CA ILE A 94 -2.78 11.71 -28.40
C ILE A 94 -3.96 12.63 -28.75
N LYS A 95 -4.13 13.72 -28.00
CA LYS A 95 -5.15 14.75 -28.26
C LYS A 95 -5.03 15.28 -29.69
N ASP A 96 -3.85 15.75 -30.06
CA ASP A 96 -3.59 16.30 -31.40
C ASP A 96 -3.83 15.24 -32.47
N ALA A 97 -3.40 14.00 -32.23
CA ALA A 97 -3.63 12.89 -33.16
C ALA A 97 -5.11 12.57 -33.37
N ILE A 98 -5.93 12.68 -32.31
CA ILE A 98 -7.38 12.48 -32.39
C ILE A 98 -8.04 13.65 -33.11
N GLU A 99 -7.75 14.89 -32.72
CA GLU A 99 -8.35 16.09 -33.31
C GLU A 99 -8.07 16.19 -34.82
N ASP A 100 -6.82 15.93 -35.22
CA ASP A 100 -6.40 15.91 -36.63
C ASP A 100 -7.11 14.82 -37.46
N ASP A 101 -7.40 13.67 -36.84
CA ASP A 101 -7.84 12.47 -37.55
C ASP A 101 -9.31 12.12 -37.30
N TYR A 102 -10.02 12.93 -36.52
CA TYR A 102 -11.39 12.62 -36.09
C TYR A 102 -12.36 12.45 -37.25
N SER A 103 -12.17 13.20 -38.34
CA SER A 103 -12.99 13.05 -39.56
C SER A 103 -12.79 11.71 -40.26
N SER A 104 -11.64 11.07 -40.07
CA SER A 104 -11.30 9.76 -40.63
C SER A 104 -11.84 8.59 -39.79
N PHE A 105 -12.40 8.86 -38.62
CA PHE A 105 -12.96 7.81 -37.77
C PHE A 105 -14.12 7.13 -38.49
N SER A 106 -14.20 5.80 -38.33
CA SER A 106 -15.13 4.96 -39.08
C SER A 106 -16.23 4.41 -38.21
N SER A 107 -17.42 4.18 -38.78
CA SER A 107 -18.47 3.39 -38.13
C SER A 107 -18.13 1.90 -38.06
N VAL A 108 -17.12 1.46 -38.81
CA VAL A 108 -16.64 0.09 -38.85
C VAL A 108 -15.47 -0.07 -37.89
N ARG A 109 -15.60 -1.03 -36.97
CA ARG A 109 -14.54 -1.40 -36.03
C ARG A 109 -13.40 -2.11 -36.76
N SER A 110 -12.20 -1.52 -36.72
CA SER A 110 -10.96 -2.13 -37.24
C SER A 110 -10.13 -2.87 -36.18
N MET A 111 -10.37 -2.59 -34.89
CA MET A 111 -9.58 -3.14 -33.77
C MET A 111 -10.35 -4.24 -33.02
N THR A 112 -9.62 -5.19 -32.44
CA THR A 112 -10.21 -6.27 -31.62
C THR A 112 -10.89 -5.70 -30.38
N GLN A 113 -11.98 -6.34 -29.94
CA GLN A 113 -12.57 -5.97 -28.66
C GLN A 113 -11.66 -6.33 -27.49
N CYS A 114 -11.60 -5.49 -26.45
CA CYS A 114 -10.71 -5.73 -25.31
C CYS A 114 -10.99 -7.08 -24.61
N CYS A 115 -12.24 -7.48 -24.45
CA CYS A 115 -12.62 -8.80 -23.91
C CYS A 115 -12.13 -10.01 -24.75
N GLN A 116 -11.75 -9.78 -26.02
CA GLN A 116 -11.31 -10.79 -26.98
C GLN A 116 -9.79 -10.72 -27.24
N VAL A 117 -9.05 -9.93 -26.47
CA VAL A 117 -7.60 -9.84 -26.60
C VAL A 117 -6.98 -11.21 -26.31
N VAL A 118 -6.17 -11.66 -27.25
CA VAL A 118 -5.32 -12.86 -27.20
C VAL A 118 -3.86 -12.48 -27.43
N GLU A 119 -2.95 -13.41 -27.16
CA GLU A 119 -1.49 -13.22 -27.32
C GLU A 119 -0.96 -12.08 -26.43
N ALA A 120 -1.37 -12.09 -25.17
CA ALA A 120 -0.90 -11.12 -24.18
C ALA A 120 0.21 -11.76 -23.33
N THR A 121 1.16 -10.94 -22.87
CA THR A 121 2.26 -11.36 -22.00
C THR A 121 2.22 -10.56 -20.71
N TYR A 122 2.49 -11.22 -19.59
CA TYR A 122 2.52 -10.56 -18.30
C TYR A 122 3.57 -9.45 -18.26
N ASP A 123 3.14 -8.22 -17.93
CA ASP A 123 4.02 -7.08 -17.71
C ASP A 123 3.92 -6.60 -16.27
N LYS A 124 5.04 -6.63 -15.54
CA LYS A 124 5.11 -6.24 -14.13
C LYS A 124 4.70 -4.78 -13.90
N ARG A 125 4.87 -3.88 -14.87
CA ARG A 125 4.46 -2.48 -14.75
C ARG A 125 2.93 -2.38 -14.72
N PHE A 126 2.24 -3.25 -15.43
CA PHE A 126 0.78 -3.27 -15.52
C PHE A 126 0.14 -4.28 -14.55
N SER A 127 0.95 -5.17 -13.96
CA SER A 127 0.51 -6.25 -13.09
C SER A 127 -0.53 -7.16 -13.74
N GLN A 128 -0.48 -7.29 -15.07
CA GLN A 128 -1.45 -8.02 -15.88
C GLN A 128 -0.83 -8.43 -17.23
N GLU A 129 -1.47 -9.38 -17.91
CA GLU A 129 -1.16 -9.70 -19.30
C GLU A 129 -1.60 -8.57 -20.24
N VAL A 130 -0.65 -8.06 -21.02
CA VAL A 130 -0.87 -6.98 -21.99
C VAL A 130 -0.24 -7.35 -23.34
N ASN A 131 -0.76 -6.77 -24.41
CA ASN A 131 -0.18 -6.87 -25.75
C ASN A 131 0.20 -5.46 -26.24
N PHE A 132 1.49 -5.23 -26.42
CA PHE A 132 2.04 -3.93 -26.86
C PHE A 132 1.99 -3.72 -28.38
N ASP A 133 1.71 -4.76 -29.17
CA ASP A 133 1.68 -4.68 -30.64
C ASP A 133 0.37 -4.08 -31.16
N LYS A 134 -0.70 -4.20 -30.38
CA LYS A 134 -2.04 -3.73 -30.75
C LYS A 134 -2.72 -2.95 -29.63
N ALA A 135 -3.69 -2.13 -30.02
CA ALA A 135 -4.70 -1.58 -29.12
C ALA A 135 -5.97 -2.44 -29.18
N CYS A 136 -6.87 -2.22 -28.24
CA CYS A 136 -8.20 -2.83 -28.26
C CYS A 136 -9.28 -1.78 -28.05
N VAL A 137 -10.52 -2.13 -28.41
CA VAL A 137 -11.67 -1.25 -28.17
C VAL A 137 -12.73 -1.92 -27.30
N THR A 138 -13.42 -1.14 -26.48
CA THR A 138 -14.64 -1.54 -25.79
C THR A 138 -15.79 -0.74 -26.37
N VAL A 139 -16.94 -1.39 -26.56
CA VAL A 139 -18.17 -0.78 -27.05
C VAL A 139 -19.18 -0.90 -25.93
N ALA A 140 -19.57 0.22 -25.32
CA ALA A 140 -20.57 0.20 -24.26
C ALA A 140 -21.91 -0.38 -24.75
N GLY A 141 -22.64 -1.09 -23.89
CA GLY A 141 -23.93 -1.69 -24.25
C GLY A 141 -24.97 -0.64 -24.69
N GLN A 142 -24.88 0.58 -24.17
CA GLN A 142 -25.72 1.72 -24.54
C GLN A 142 -24.99 2.72 -25.49
N SER A 143 -24.10 2.21 -26.34
CA SER A 143 -23.38 3.01 -27.33
C SER A 143 -24.32 3.57 -28.41
N SER A 144 -23.98 4.73 -28.95
CA SER A 144 -24.73 5.36 -30.04
C SER A 144 -24.74 4.49 -31.30
N VAL A 145 -25.84 4.58 -32.07
CA VAL A 145 -25.91 3.98 -33.41
C VAL A 145 -24.81 4.56 -34.31
N ASN A 146 -24.50 5.86 -34.15
CA ASN A 146 -23.52 6.61 -34.92
C ASN A 146 -22.10 6.59 -34.30
N LYS A 147 -21.73 5.48 -33.67
CA LYS A 147 -20.40 5.28 -33.09
C LYS A 147 -19.28 5.42 -34.13
N LYS A 148 -18.14 5.93 -33.68
CA LYS A 148 -16.95 6.24 -34.47
C LYS A 148 -15.71 5.62 -33.81
N PHE A 149 -15.10 4.68 -34.49
CA PHE A 149 -13.89 4.01 -34.06
C PHE A 149 -12.64 4.80 -34.49
N PRO A 150 -11.68 5.03 -33.58
CA PRO A 150 -10.40 5.62 -33.91
C PRO A 150 -9.62 4.81 -34.95
N THR A 151 -8.74 5.47 -35.69
CA THR A 151 -7.89 4.82 -36.69
C THR A 151 -6.60 4.27 -36.07
N ALA A 152 -5.82 3.54 -36.89
CA ALA A 152 -4.49 3.09 -36.52
C ALA A 152 -3.52 4.26 -36.22
N ARG A 153 -3.73 5.46 -36.79
CA ARG A 153 -2.84 6.62 -36.56
C ARG A 153 -2.76 6.98 -35.08
N VAL A 154 -3.90 6.98 -34.37
CA VAL A 154 -3.94 7.24 -32.93
C VAL A 154 -3.16 6.18 -32.16
N VAL A 155 -3.27 4.91 -32.56
CA VAL A 155 -2.56 3.80 -31.92
C VAL A 155 -1.04 3.89 -32.12
N GLU A 156 -0.58 4.28 -33.30
CA GLU A 156 0.86 4.47 -33.56
C GLU A 156 1.45 5.58 -32.68
N VAL A 157 0.69 6.65 -32.42
CA VAL A 157 1.10 7.68 -31.45
C VAL A 157 1.16 7.12 -30.02
N MET A 158 0.20 6.28 -29.62
CA MET A 158 0.22 5.63 -28.31
C MET A 158 1.41 4.67 -28.15
N LYS A 159 1.76 3.92 -29.20
CA LYS A 159 2.97 3.07 -29.23
C LYS A 159 4.23 3.89 -29.08
N GLU A 160 4.35 4.97 -29.84
CA GLU A 160 5.50 5.88 -29.78
C GLU A 160 5.65 6.52 -28.40
N ASN A 161 4.54 6.87 -27.75
CA ASN A 161 4.56 7.41 -26.39
C ASN A 161 5.16 6.43 -25.36
N ILE A 162 4.84 5.13 -25.43
CA ILE A 162 5.47 4.12 -24.55
C ILE A 162 6.94 3.92 -24.93
N ARG A 163 7.28 3.96 -26.21
CA ARG A 163 8.67 3.85 -26.67
C ARG A 163 9.54 4.98 -26.12
N ILE A 164 9.05 6.21 -26.14
CA ILE A 164 9.73 7.40 -25.60
C ILE A 164 9.72 7.39 -24.06
N ASN A 165 8.60 7.01 -23.45
CA ASN A 165 8.41 7.00 -22.00
C ASN A 165 8.04 5.59 -21.51
N PRO A 166 9.01 4.69 -21.28
CA PRO A 166 8.73 3.31 -20.89
C PRO A 166 8.00 3.16 -19.55
N ASN A 167 7.96 4.19 -18.71
CA ASN A 167 7.23 4.16 -17.44
C ASN A 167 5.75 4.60 -17.57
N LEU A 168 5.32 5.00 -18.77
CA LEU A 168 3.93 5.39 -19.02
C LEU A 168 2.99 4.22 -18.77
N LYS A 169 1.84 4.52 -18.14
CA LYS A 169 0.78 3.55 -17.87
C LYS A 169 -0.22 3.54 -19.03
N TRP A 170 -1.44 3.08 -18.76
CA TRP A 170 -2.53 3.01 -19.71
C TRP A 170 -2.73 4.33 -20.46
N GLN A 171 -2.92 4.22 -21.77
CA GLN A 171 -3.35 5.29 -22.63
C GLN A 171 -4.71 4.92 -23.19
N TYR A 172 -5.66 5.85 -23.15
CA TYR A 172 -7.01 5.58 -23.60
C TYR A 172 -7.68 6.82 -24.19
N PHE A 173 -8.68 6.56 -25.04
CA PHE A 173 -9.61 7.56 -25.53
C PHE A 173 -11.03 7.07 -25.26
N GLY A 174 -11.83 7.90 -24.59
CA GLY A 174 -13.25 7.67 -24.37
C GLY A 174 -14.07 8.63 -25.23
N GLY A 175 -14.86 8.08 -26.15
CA GLY A 175 -15.79 8.84 -26.96
C GLY A 175 -17.14 9.04 -26.27
N GLU A 176 -17.80 10.16 -26.58
CA GLU A 176 -19.18 10.46 -26.13
C GLU A 176 -20.22 9.46 -26.69
N ASP A 177 -19.84 8.70 -27.70
CA ASP A 177 -20.61 7.63 -28.31
C ASP A 177 -20.49 6.28 -27.57
N GLY A 178 -19.69 6.20 -26.50
CA GLY A 178 -19.48 5.00 -25.71
C GLY A 178 -18.38 4.07 -26.25
N ILE A 179 -17.53 4.57 -27.15
CA ILE A 179 -16.32 3.86 -27.59
C ILE A 179 -15.17 4.15 -26.64
N LEU A 180 -14.51 3.10 -26.15
CA LEU A 180 -13.23 3.21 -25.46
C LEU A 180 -12.15 2.59 -26.35
N LEU A 181 -11.09 3.33 -26.66
CA LEU A 181 -9.83 2.80 -27.17
C LEU A 181 -8.87 2.65 -25.99
N ASN A 182 -8.19 1.51 -25.87
CA ASN A 182 -7.21 1.26 -24.82
C ASN A 182 -5.90 0.70 -25.40
N TYR A 183 -4.77 1.27 -24.96
CA TYR A 183 -3.43 0.81 -25.29
C TYR A 183 -2.54 0.76 -24.02
N PRO A 184 -1.69 -0.28 -23.86
CA PRO A 184 -1.64 -1.52 -24.65
C PRO A 184 -2.94 -2.31 -24.59
N ALA A 185 -3.16 -3.24 -25.54
CA ALA A 185 -4.34 -4.09 -25.52
C ALA A 185 -4.32 -4.99 -24.27
N VAL A 186 -5.46 -5.06 -23.59
CA VAL A 186 -5.63 -5.87 -22.37
C VAL A 186 -7.02 -6.48 -22.36
N LYS A 187 -7.10 -7.73 -21.88
CA LYS A 187 -8.37 -8.37 -21.55
C LYS A 187 -8.79 -7.98 -20.14
N PRO A 188 -9.92 -7.25 -19.96
CA PRO A 188 -10.38 -6.88 -18.62
C PRO A 188 -10.67 -8.12 -17.76
N THR A 189 -10.25 -8.09 -16.51
CA THR A 189 -10.54 -9.16 -15.52
C THR A 189 -11.86 -8.91 -14.83
N GLY A 190 -12.64 -9.96 -14.60
CA GLY A 190 -13.91 -9.87 -13.86
C GLY A 190 -15.03 -9.17 -14.60
N VAL A 191 -14.90 -9.01 -15.92
CA VAL A 191 -15.93 -8.44 -16.80
C VAL A 191 -16.64 -9.59 -17.51
N PRO A 192 -17.91 -9.88 -17.19
CA PRO A 192 -18.63 -11.02 -17.76
C PRO A 192 -18.94 -10.81 -19.25
N ASP A 193 -19.26 -9.57 -19.63
CA ASP A 193 -19.67 -9.20 -20.97
C ASP A 193 -18.83 -8.05 -21.53
N CYS A 194 -18.56 -8.10 -22.83
CA CYS A 194 -17.70 -7.15 -23.54
C CYS A 194 -18.19 -5.69 -23.53
N ASP A 195 -19.43 -5.45 -23.13
CA ASP A 195 -20.14 -4.18 -23.24
C ASP A 195 -20.52 -3.58 -21.88
N SER A 196 -20.08 -4.20 -20.77
CA SER A 196 -20.44 -3.80 -19.42
C SER A 196 -19.74 -2.52 -18.94
N TYR A 197 -18.69 -2.07 -19.64
CA TYR A 197 -17.96 -0.85 -19.31
C TYR A 197 -18.35 0.26 -20.27
N ASP A 198 -18.67 1.42 -19.71
CA ASP A 198 -19.00 2.62 -20.45
C ASP A 198 -18.08 3.78 -20.04
N PRO A 199 -17.27 4.32 -20.97
CA PRO A 199 -16.30 5.37 -20.65
C PRO A 199 -16.94 6.70 -20.24
N ARG A 200 -18.24 6.91 -20.49
CA ARG A 200 -18.93 8.19 -20.26
C ARG A 200 -19.28 8.44 -18.79
N PHE A 201 -19.22 7.41 -17.96
CA PHE A 201 -19.52 7.49 -16.52
C PHE A 201 -18.25 7.51 -15.65
N ARG A 202 -17.11 7.95 -16.21
CA ARG A 202 -15.80 7.97 -15.54
C ARG A 202 -15.11 9.32 -15.65
#